data_AF-A0A0M6X529-F1
#
_entry.id   AF-A0A0M6X529-F1
#
_cell.length_a   1.000
_cell.length_b   1.000
_cell.length_c   1.000
_cell.angle_alpha   90.00
_cell.angle_beta   90.00
_cell.angle_gamma   90.00
#
_symmetry.space_group_name_H-M   'P 1'
#
loop_
_entity.id
_entity.type
_entity.pdbx_description
1 polymer ?
#
loop_
_entity_poly.entity_id
_entity_poly.type
_entity_poly.pdbx_seq_one_letter_code
_entity_poly.pdbx_strand_id
1 'polypeptide(L)'
;IHHDKHHNTYVTKLNAAIEGTDLENKSIEEIVANLDSVPSDIQTAVRNNGGGHLNHSLFWQLLTPNSEEKGTVIDKIKEEWGSLDKFKDEFAKKAAGQFGSGWAWLVVDKDGKLEIVSTPNQDNPIT
;
A
#
# COMPACT_ATOMS: atom_id res chain seq x y z
N ILE A 1 -5.61 4.28 -18.16
CA ILE A 1 -6.27 5.23 -17.22
C ILE A 1 -5.70 5.07 -15.81
N HIS A 2 -5.85 3.92 -15.15
CA HIS A 2 -5.37 3.73 -13.78
C HIS A 2 -3.84 3.94 -13.64
N HIS A 3 -3.04 3.33 -14.51
CA HIS A 3 -1.61 3.59 -14.59
C HIS A 3 -1.30 5.00 -15.14
N ASP A 4 -1.51 5.24 -16.43
CA ASP A 4 -0.99 6.46 -17.10
C ASP A 4 -1.61 7.79 -16.64
N LYS A 5 -2.74 7.77 -15.92
CA LYS A 5 -3.41 8.99 -15.45
C LYS A 5 -3.44 9.08 -13.93
N HIS A 6 -4.03 8.12 -13.23
CA HIS A 6 -4.13 8.20 -11.76
C HIS A 6 -2.75 8.08 -11.11
N HIS A 7 -1.99 7.02 -11.40
CA HIS A 7 -0.65 6.87 -10.86
C HIS A 7 0.26 8.05 -11.24
N ASN A 8 0.25 8.48 -12.50
CA ASN A 8 1.02 9.65 -12.95
C ASN A 8 0.66 10.95 -12.21
N THR A 9 -0.60 11.15 -11.86
CA THR A 9 -1.04 12.33 -11.10
C THR A 9 -0.45 12.33 -9.69
N TYR A 10 -0.40 11.18 -9.02
CA TYR A 10 0.25 11.06 -7.72
C TYR A 10 1.74 11.39 -7.82
N VAL A 11 2.45 10.83 -8.80
CA VAL A 11 3.88 11.13 -9.04
C VAL A 11 4.11 12.62 -9.27
N THR A 12 3.31 13.23 -10.16
CA THR A 12 3.45 14.66 -10.50
C THR A 12 3.26 15.55 -9.28
N LYS A 13 2.22 15.27 -8.48
CA LYS A 13 1.90 16.06 -7.27
C LYS A 13 2.87 15.80 -6.12
N LEU A 14 3.40 14.57 -5.99
CA LEU A 14 4.44 14.26 -5.03
C LEU A 14 5.71 15.06 -5.35
N ASN A 15 6.19 15.00 -6.59
CA ASN A 15 7.40 15.72 -7.01
C ASN A 15 7.28 17.22 -6.72
N ALA A 16 6.14 17.83 -7.06
CA ALA A 16 5.89 19.24 -6.75
C ALA A 16 5.86 19.56 -5.24
N ALA A 17 5.46 18.60 -4.39
CA ALA A 17 5.38 18.81 -2.94
C ALA A 17 6.75 18.68 -2.25
N ILE A 18 7.67 17.89 -2.82
CA ILE A 18 8.99 17.63 -2.23
C ILE A 18 10.11 18.45 -2.89
N GLU A 19 9.80 19.24 -3.92
CA GLU A 19 10.77 20.02 -4.67
C GLU A 19 11.59 20.95 -3.76
N GLY A 20 12.92 20.89 -3.86
CA GLY A 20 13.86 21.66 -3.05
C GLY A 20 14.00 21.23 -1.60
N THR A 21 13.39 20.10 -1.20
CA THR A 21 13.49 19.54 0.16
C THR A 21 14.47 18.37 0.22
N ASP A 22 14.91 17.99 1.43
CA ASP A 22 15.74 16.79 1.63
C ASP A 22 15.02 15.47 1.26
N LEU A 23 13.70 15.51 1.08
CA LEU A 23 12.90 14.33 0.71
C LEU A 23 13.14 13.88 -0.74
N GLU A 24 13.62 14.74 -1.63
CA GLU A 24 13.94 14.36 -3.02
C GLU A 24 14.96 13.22 -3.12
N ASN A 25 15.82 13.12 -2.11
CA ASN A 25 16.92 12.15 -2.08
C ASN A 25 16.55 10.85 -1.34
N LYS A 26 15.30 10.71 -0.90
CA LYS A 26 14.80 9.53 -0.18
C LYS A 26 14.01 8.62 -1.10
N SER A 27 14.01 7.33 -0.79
CA SER A 27 13.08 6.39 -1.41
C SER A 27 11.63 6.71 -1.01
N ILE A 28 10.67 6.25 -1.83
CA ILE A 28 9.25 6.47 -1.53
C ILE A 28 8.84 5.72 -0.26
N GLU A 29 9.40 4.54 -0.02
CA GLU A 29 9.20 3.75 1.19
C GLU A 29 9.69 4.51 2.44
N GLU A 30 10.88 5.11 2.40
CA GLU A 30 11.40 5.90 3.51
C GLU A 30 10.55 7.15 3.79
N ILE A 31 10.06 7.82 2.75
CA ILE A 31 9.18 8.99 2.90
C ILE A 31 7.87 8.59 3.58
N VAL A 32 7.22 7.53 3.10
CA VAL A 32 5.91 7.09 3.64
C VAL A 32 6.06 6.43 5.00
N ALA A 33 7.12 5.66 5.28
CA ALA A 33 7.34 5.08 6.61
C ALA A 33 7.65 6.14 7.70
N ASN A 34 8.08 7.34 7.31
CA ASN A 34 8.47 8.40 8.24
C ASN A 34 7.63 9.68 8.03
N LEU A 35 6.32 9.55 7.75
CA LEU A 35 5.43 10.71 7.54
C LEU A 35 5.44 11.71 8.70
N ASP A 36 5.66 11.26 9.93
CA ASP A 36 5.76 12.14 11.11
C ASP A 36 6.98 13.07 11.07
N SER A 37 8.00 12.74 10.28
CA SER A 37 9.19 13.57 10.06
C SER A 37 9.04 14.57 8.91
N VAL A 38 7.97 14.47 8.13
CA VAL A 38 7.71 15.36 6.99
C VAL A 38 7.24 16.73 7.50
N PRO A 39 7.75 17.86 6.97
CA PRO A 39 7.30 19.19 7.36
C PRO A 39 5.78 19.33 7.28
N SER A 40 5.19 19.93 8.32
CA SER A 40 3.73 19.93 8.54
C SER A 40 2.94 20.58 7.40
N ASP A 41 3.53 21.54 6.70
CA ASP A 41 2.94 22.27 5.58
C ASP A 41 2.80 21.42 4.31
N ILE A 42 3.66 20.41 4.13
CA ILE A 42 3.59 19.46 2.99
C ILE A 42 3.13 18.06 3.38
N GLN A 43 3.04 17.73 4.68
CA GLN A 43 2.76 16.39 5.19
C GLN A 43 1.51 15.75 4.58
N THR A 44 0.41 16.49 4.42
CA THR A 44 -0.82 15.96 3.81
C THR A 44 -0.64 15.68 2.32
N ALA A 45 0.09 16.52 1.59
CA ALA A 45 0.38 16.29 0.17
C ALA A 45 1.29 15.07 -0.01
N VAL A 46 2.31 14.91 0.83
CA VAL A 46 3.22 13.76 0.84
C VAL A 46 2.49 12.49 1.24
N ARG A 47 1.63 12.50 2.28
CA ARG A 47 0.79 11.36 2.65
C ARG A 47 -0.08 10.89 1.50
N ASN A 48 -0.85 11.80 0.90
CA ASN A 48 -1.82 11.44 -0.13
C ASN A 48 -1.17 11.04 -1.46
N ASN A 49 -0.17 11.79 -1.92
CA ASN A 49 0.45 11.54 -3.23
C ASN A 49 1.62 10.57 -3.13
N GLY A 50 2.38 10.60 -2.03
CA GLY A 50 3.42 9.62 -1.74
C GLY A 50 2.85 8.24 -1.47
N GLY A 51 1.82 8.15 -0.61
CA GLY A 51 1.04 6.93 -0.45
C GLY A 51 0.43 6.47 -1.78
N GLY A 52 -0.13 7.39 -2.58
CA GLY A 52 -0.64 7.08 -3.91
C GLY A 52 0.43 6.50 -4.85
N HIS A 53 1.64 7.05 -4.85
CA HIS A 53 2.75 6.51 -5.63
C HIS A 53 3.19 5.13 -5.14
N LEU A 54 3.41 4.95 -3.83
CA LEU A 54 3.83 3.68 -3.24
C LEU A 54 2.81 2.57 -3.49
N ASN A 55 1.54 2.82 -3.16
CA ASN A 55 0.47 1.85 -3.25
C ASN A 55 0.31 1.31 -4.68
N HIS A 56 0.32 2.20 -5.68
CA HIS A 56 0.20 1.80 -7.08
C HIS A 56 1.46 1.10 -7.59
N SER A 57 2.65 1.56 -7.19
CA SER A 57 3.92 0.93 -7.58
C SER A 57 4.00 -0.52 -7.10
N LEU A 58 3.49 -0.79 -5.89
CA LEU A 58 3.33 -2.15 -5.37
C LEU A 58 2.23 -2.91 -6.13
N PHE A 59 1.05 -2.30 -6.33
CA PHE A 59 -0.09 -2.93 -7.01
C PHE A 59 0.28 -3.49 -8.39
N TRP A 60 1.05 -2.74 -9.20
CA TRP A 60 1.45 -3.21 -10.53
C TRP A 60 2.40 -4.42 -10.49
N GLN A 61 3.24 -4.51 -9.47
CA GLN A 61 4.17 -5.64 -9.29
C GLN A 61 3.47 -6.90 -8.75
N LEU A 62 2.35 -6.73 -8.05
CA LEU A 62 1.56 -7.83 -7.49
C LEU A 62 0.61 -8.50 -8.50
N LEU A 63 0.48 -7.95 -9.71
CA LEU A 63 -0.38 -8.48 -10.76
C LEU A 63 0.42 -9.20 -11.85
N THR A 64 -0.09 -10.34 -12.30
CA THR A 64 0.52 -11.13 -13.36
C THR A 64 -0.54 -11.85 -14.19
N PRO A 65 -0.34 -12.00 -15.52
CA PRO A 65 -1.21 -12.85 -16.34
C PRO A 65 -1.00 -14.35 -16.07
N ASN A 66 0.04 -14.72 -15.32
CA ASN A 66 0.46 -16.11 -15.11
C ASN A 66 0.44 -16.48 -13.61
N SER A 67 -0.67 -16.20 -12.92
CA SER A 67 -0.78 -16.42 -11.49
C SER A 67 -0.88 -17.91 -11.14
N GLU A 68 -0.13 -18.35 -10.15
CA GLU A 68 -0.25 -19.67 -9.53
C GLU A 68 -0.28 -19.53 -8.00
N GLU A 69 -1.25 -20.18 -7.35
CA GLU A 69 -1.48 -20.09 -5.90
C GLU A 69 -0.55 -21.06 -5.13
N LYS A 70 0.76 -20.76 -5.17
CA LYS A 70 1.82 -21.56 -4.54
C LYS A 70 2.89 -20.71 -3.86
N GLY A 71 3.75 -21.36 -3.08
CA GLY A 71 4.93 -20.75 -2.46
C GLY A 71 4.72 -20.36 -1.00
N THR A 72 5.79 -19.85 -0.38
CA THR A 72 5.89 -19.66 1.07
C THR A 72 4.73 -18.88 1.68
N VAL A 73 4.26 -17.81 1.02
CA VAL A 73 3.17 -16.98 1.55
C VAL A 73 1.83 -17.75 1.54
N ILE A 74 1.60 -18.58 0.53
CA ILE A 74 0.38 -19.40 0.42
C ILE A 74 0.37 -20.49 1.50
N ASP A 75 1.52 -21.08 1.80
CA ASP A 75 1.63 -22.09 2.86
C ASP A 75 1.37 -21.45 4.24
N LYS A 76 1.96 -20.27 4.50
CA LYS A 76 1.68 -19.49 5.72
C LYS A 76 0.22 -19.06 5.84
N ILE A 77 -0.41 -18.66 4.73
CA ILE A 77 -1.85 -18.35 4.71
C ILE A 77 -2.67 -19.57 5.13
N LYS A 78 -2.33 -20.76 4.62
CA LYS A 78 -3.04 -22.00 4.98
C LYS A 78 -2.81 -22.39 6.44
N GLU A 79 -1.62 -22.12 6.99
CA GLU A 79 -1.32 -22.33 8.41
C GLU A 79 -2.17 -21.42 9.31
N GLU A 80 -2.24 -20.12 9.00
CA GLU A 80 -2.94 -19.12 9.83
C GLU A 80 -4.47 -19.19 9.68
N TRP A 81 -4.99 -19.26 8.45
CA TRP A 81 -6.44 -19.29 8.19
C TRP A 81 -7.04 -20.70 8.08
N GLY A 82 -6.20 -21.74 8.07
CA GLY A 82 -6.59 -23.13 7.84
C GLY A 82 -6.89 -23.48 6.37
N SER A 83 -7.10 -22.49 5.50
CA SER A 83 -7.27 -22.68 4.04
C SER A 83 -7.14 -21.36 3.30
N LEU A 84 -6.78 -21.41 2.02
CA LEU A 84 -6.72 -20.22 1.16
C LEU A 84 -8.11 -19.60 0.93
N ASP A 85 -9.17 -20.40 0.88
CA ASP A 85 -10.54 -19.90 0.69
C ASP A 85 -11.01 -19.08 1.88
N LYS A 86 -10.72 -19.52 3.12
CA LYS A 86 -11.01 -18.73 4.33
C LYS A 86 -10.28 -17.39 4.33
N PHE A 87 -9.02 -17.37 3.90
CA PHE A 87 -8.28 -16.13 3.72
C PHE A 87 -8.94 -15.22 2.67
N LYS A 88 -9.29 -15.76 1.49
CA LYS A 88 -9.96 -15.00 0.42
C LYS A 88 -11.30 -14.44 0.89
N ASP A 89 -12.09 -15.20 1.64
CA ASP A 89 -13.35 -14.75 2.21
C ASP A 89 -13.16 -13.59 3.20
N GLU A 90 -12.17 -13.69 4.08
CA GLU A 90 -11.87 -12.62 5.04
C GLU A 90 -11.33 -11.37 4.35
N PHE A 91 -10.39 -11.55 3.41
CA PHE A 91 -9.83 -10.47 2.61
C PHE A 91 -10.91 -9.75 1.80
N ALA A 92 -11.79 -10.49 1.14
CA ALA A 92 -12.91 -9.95 0.37
C ALA A 92 -13.89 -9.19 1.28
N LYS A 93 -14.20 -9.73 2.47
CA LYS A 93 -15.05 -9.03 3.45
C LYS A 93 -14.42 -7.73 3.93
N LYS A 94 -13.12 -7.71 4.23
CA LYS A 94 -12.41 -6.49 4.64
C LYS A 94 -12.38 -5.46 3.51
N ALA A 95 -12.06 -5.90 2.29
CA ALA A 95 -12.03 -5.04 1.10
C ALA A 95 -13.41 -4.43 0.79
N ALA A 96 -14.47 -5.23 0.82
CA ALA A 96 -15.84 -4.76 0.60
C ALA A 96 -16.35 -3.89 1.76
N GLY A 97 -15.87 -4.12 2.98
CA GLY A 97 -16.21 -3.36 4.18
C GLY A 97 -15.53 -1.99 4.27
N GLN A 98 -14.51 -1.71 3.45
CA GLN A 98 -13.89 -0.39 3.40
C GLN A 98 -14.87 0.63 2.83
N PHE A 99 -15.40 1.50 3.68
CA PHE A 99 -16.31 2.56 3.27
C PHE A 99 -15.53 3.72 2.64
N GLY A 100 -15.96 4.17 1.45
CA GLY A 100 -15.26 5.18 0.68
C GLY A 100 -14.04 4.63 -0.06
N SER A 101 -13.12 5.52 -0.46
CA SER A 101 -11.87 5.12 -1.12
C SER A 101 -10.91 4.49 -0.11
N GLY A 102 -10.17 3.47 -0.53
CA GLY A 102 -9.17 2.82 0.31
C GLY A 102 -8.59 1.56 -0.30
N TRP A 103 -7.84 0.83 0.52
CA TRP A 103 -7.12 -0.39 0.15
C TRP A 103 -7.34 -1.49 1.19
N ALA A 104 -7.23 -2.74 0.75
CA ALA A 104 -7.09 -3.90 1.62
C ALA A 104 -5.71 -4.52 1.42
N TRP A 105 -5.10 -4.96 2.50
CA TRP A 105 -3.71 -5.39 2.53
C TRP A 105 -3.57 -6.72 3.25
N LEU A 106 -2.66 -7.55 2.74
CA LEU A 106 -2.02 -8.60 3.53
C LEU A 106 -0.70 -8.03 4.03
N VAL A 107 -0.51 -7.97 5.35
CA VAL A 107 0.68 -7.39 5.96
C VAL A 107 1.40 -8.43 6.82
N VAL A 108 2.68 -8.16 7.10
CA VAL A 108 3.43 -8.85 8.14
C VAL A 108 3.55 -7.89 9.31
N ASP A 109 3.04 -8.28 10.47
CA ASP A 109 3.12 -7.46 11.68
C ASP A 109 4.54 -7.48 12.29
N LYS A 110 4.72 -6.74 13.39
CA LYS A 110 6.01 -6.63 14.09
C LYS A 110 6.49 -7.96 14.69
N ASP A 111 5.56 -8.91 14.90
CA ASP A 111 5.84 -10.23 15.43
C ASP A 111 6.06 -11.28 14.31
N GLY A 112 6.00 -10.85 13.04
CA GLY A 112 6.19 -11.70 11.87
C GLY A 112 4.95 -12.49 11.45
N LYS A 113 3.77 -12.16 11.98
CA LYS A 113 2.49 -12.80 11.66
C LYS A 113 1.79 -12.12 10.50
N LEU A 114 0.94 -12.88 9.81
CA LEU A 114 0.12 -12.35 8.73
C LEU A 114 -1.16 -11.73 9.28
N GLU A 115 -1.52 -10.54 8.78
CA GLU A 115 -2.76 -9.86 9.13
C GLU A 115 -3.44 -9.27 7.89
N ILE A 116 -4.78 -9.19 7.92
CA ILE A 116 -5.59 -8.47 6.93
C ILE A 116 -6.05 -7.12 7.51
N VAL A 117 -5.52 -6.04 6.94
CA VAL A 117 -5.87 -4.66 7.32
C VAL A 117 -6.48 -3.91 6.15
N SER A 118 -7.17 -2.81 6.43
CA SER A 118 -7.62 -1.87 5.40
C SER A 118 -7.20 -0.46 5.78
N THR A 119 -6.93 0.35 4.76
CA THR A 119 -6.52 1.75 4.95
C THR A 119 -7.43 2.67 4.14
N PRO A 120 -7.78 3.86 4.68
CA PRO A 120 -8.56 4.84 3.94
C PRO A 120 -7.68 5.55 2.90
N ASN A 121 -8.29 5.95 1.80
CA ASN A 121 -7.68 6.75 0.75
C ASN A 121 -6.36 6.16 0.20
N GLN A 122 -5.24 6.84 0.44
CA GLN A 122 -3.91 6.41 0.00
C GLN A 122 -2.96 6.13 1.17
N ASP A 123 -3.50 5.99 2.38
CA ASP A 123 -2.71 5.55 3.52
C ASP A 123 -2.14 4.15 3.27
N ASN A 124 -0.96 3.87 3.81
CA ASN A 124 -0.25 2.62 3.63
C ASN A 124 0.12 2.03 5.01
N PRO A 125 0.02 0.71 5.24
CA PRO A 125 0.34 0.10 6.54
C PRO A 125 1.80 0.23 7.01
N ILE A 126 2.72 0.71 6.15
CA ILE A 126 4.11 0.96 6.54
C ILE A 126 4.26 2.16 7.49
N THR A 127 3.24 3.03 7.59
CA THR A 127 3.19 4.18 8.50
C THR A 127 2.95 3.78 9.94
#